data_AF-M6G4Z1-F1
#
_entry.id   AF-M6G4Z1-F1
#
_cell.length_a   1.000
_cell.length_b   1.000
_cell.length_c   1.000
_cell.angle_alpha   90.00
_cell.angle_beta   90.00
_cell.angle_gamma   90.00
#
_symmetry.space_group_name_H-M   'P 1'
#
loop_
_entity.id
_entity.type
_entity.pdbx_description
1 polymer ?
#
loop_
_entity_poly.entity_id
_entity_poly.type
_entity_poly.pdbx_seq_one_letter_code
_entity_poly.pdbx_strand_id
1 'polypeptide(L)'
;MKRRIFLDYYLSSFEVSFPIGVSLRLDGTWFNLRKVGTEYSDSVKISSFISVEASDKILQAKEIIFSFSSREKTTNQLLSHSETAKFQLLLKTLKEQLNAQTKLNILNP
;
A
#
# COMPACT_ATOMS: atom_id res chain seq x y z
N MET A 1 -8.36 19.66 -0.94
CA MET A 1 -7.13 18.94 -0.55
C MET A 1 -7.16 17.54 -1.16
N LYS A 2 -6.19 17.14 -2.00
CA LYS A 2 -6.13 15.76 -2.54
C LYS A 2 -5.82 14.81 -1.39
N ARG A 3 -6.76 13.93 -1.03
CA ARG A 3 -6.54 12.92 0.02
C ARG A 3 -5.54 11.89 -0.47
N ARG A 4 -4.64 11.48 0.42
CA ARG A 4 -3.55 10.56 0.11
C ARG A 4 -3.82 9.24 0.81
N ILE A 5 -3.65 8.15 0.08
CA ILE A 5 -3.73 6.79 0.62
C ILE A 5 -2.29 6.32 0.82
N PHE A 6 -2.04 5.70 1.97
CA PHE A 6 -0.75 5.16 2.33
C PHE A 6 -0.86 3.65 2.56
N LEU A 7 0.22 2.95 2.22
CA LEU A 7 0.46 1.57 2.59
C LEU A 7 1.48 1.55 3.72
N ASP A 8 1.10 1.00 4.85
CA ASP A 8 2.01 0.69 5.94
C ASP A 8 2.39 -0.78 5.87
N TYR A 9 3.69 -1.03 5.72
CA TYR A 9 4.25 -2.37 5.71
C TYR A 9 5.07 -2.61 6.98
N TYR A 10 4.73 -3.66 7.70
CA TYR A 10 5.34 -3.99 8.99
C TYR A 10 6.30 -5.16 8.85
N LEU A 11 7.48 -5.00 9.42
CA LEU A 11 8.58 -5.95 9.40
C LEU A 11 8.99 -6.27 10.83
N SER A 12 9.33 -7.54 11.08
CA SER A 12 9.95 -7.93 12.35
C SER A 12 11.29 -7.20 12.52
N SER A 13 11.52 -6.59 13.67
CA SER A 13 12.76 -5.85 13.98
C SER A 13 14.01 -6.74 13.99
N PHE A 14 13.84 -8.05 14.15
CA PHE A 14 14.94 -9.01 14.30
C PHE A 14 15.60 -9.48 12.99
N GLU A 15 14.98 -9.24 11.82
CA GLU A 15 15.39 -9.91 10.57
C GLU A 15 15.54 -9.00 9.34
N VAL A 16 15.50 -7.68 9.49
CA VAL A 16 15.58 -6.76 8.35
C VAL A 16 16.84 -5.92 8.30
N SER A 17 17.62 -6.13 7.25
CA SER A 17 18.55 -5.13 6.74
C SER A 17 17.80 -3.85 6.33
N PHE A 18 18.53 -2.73 6.28
CA PHE A 18 17.95 -1.40 6.09
C PHE A 18 16.91 -1.34 4.96
N PRO A 19 15.66 -0.93 5.26
CA PRO A 19 14.57 -0.95 4.30
C PRO A 19 14.74 0.12 3.23
N ILE A 20 14.75 -0.29 1.96
CA ILE A 20 14.81 0.61 0.80
C ILE A 20 13.40 1.08 0.44
N GLY A 21 12.46 0.15 0.23
CA GLY A 21 11.11 0.51 -0.18
C GLY A 21 10.21 -0.69 -0.48
N VAL A 22 9.00 -0.37 -0.94
CA VAL A 22 7.97 -1.34 -1.30
C VAL A 22 7.52 -1.05 -2.73
N SER A 23 7.22 -2.10 -3.48
CA SER A 23 6.59 -2.01 -4.80
C SER A 23 5.46 -3.03 -4.93
N LEU A 24 4.59 -2.79 -5.91
CA LEU A 24 3.50 -3.68 -6.28
C LEU A 24 3.68 -4.12 -7.72
N ARG A 25 3.57 -5.42 -7.99
CA ARG A 25 3.30 -5.90 -9.35
C ARG A 25 1.80 -6.14 -9.48
N LEU A 26 1.16 -5.44 -10.40
CA LEU A 26 -0.27 -5.54 -10.67
C LEU A 26 -0.42 -6.04 -12.11
N ASP A 27 -0.92 -7.27 -12.28
CA ASP A 27 -1.09 -7.92 -13.59
C ASP A 27 0.16 -7.80 -14.48
N GLY A 28 1.33 -8.11 -13.92
CA GLY A 28 2.60 -8.04 -14.64
C GLY A 28 3.31 -6.68 -14.63
N THR A 29 2.63 -5.58 -14.29
CA THR A 29 3.18 -4.21 -14.30
C THR A 29 3.69 -3.79 -12.91
N TRP A 30 4.92 -3.27 -12.84
CA TRP A 30 5.52 -2.82 -11.57
C TRP A 30 5.20 -1.35 -11.25
N PHE A 31 4.79 -1.12 -10.00
CA PHE A 31 4.54 0.20 -9.40
C PHE A 31 5.43 0.36 -8.18
N ASN A 32 6.50 1.15 -8.32
CA ASN A 32 7.34 1.54 -7.19
C ASN A 32 6.59 2.53 -6.31
N LEU A 33 6.35 2.17 -5.05
CA LEU A 33 5.64 3.05 -4.14
C LEU A 33 6.62 4.08 -3.56
N ARG A 34 6.20 5.35 -3.56
CA ARG A 34 7.03 6.41 -2.98
C ARG A 34 7.04 6.27 -1.47
N LYS A 35 8.17 5.82 -0.92
CA LYS A 35 8.41 5.80 0.53
C LYS A 35 8.25 7.22 1.12
N VAL A 36 7.49 7.32 2.20
CA VAL A 36 7.26 8.59 2.92
C VAL A 36 7.84 8.58 4.32
N GLY A 37 8.13 7.40 4.89
CA GLY A 37 8.78 7.30 6.18
C GLY A 37 9.20 5.88 6.53
N THR A 38 10.09 5.77 7.51
CA THR A 38 10.35 4.53 8.24
C THR A 38 10.29 4.84 9.72
N GLU A 39 9.56 4.02 10.47
CA GLU A 39 9.49 4.06 11.91
C GLU A 39 10.16 2.81 12.46
N TYR A 40 11.07 2.99 13.43
CA TYR A 40 11.77 1.92 14.10
C TYR A 40 11.28 1.88 15.55
N SER A 41 10.45 0.89 15.87
CA SER A 41 9.99 0.57 17.23
C SER A 41 10.15 -0.93 17.46
N ASP A 42 9.23 -1.57 18.18
CA ASP A 42 9.21 -3.03 18.34
C ASP A 42 9.11 -3.76 16.98
N SER A 43 8.56 -3.08 15.97
CA SER A 43 8.58 -3.49 14.57
C SER A 43 9.11 -2.35 13.69
N VAL A 44 9.60 -2.69 12.50
CA VAL A 44 9.97 -1.69 11.49
C VAL A 44 8.77 -1.46 10.59
N LYS A 45 8.24 -0.23 10.58
CA LYS A 45 7.14 0.17 9.69
C LYS A 45 7.67 1.02 8.55
N ILE A 46 7.33 0.65 7.32
CA ILE A 46 7.58 1.46 6.11
C ILE A 46 6.24 1.99 5.63
N SER A 47 6.10 3.30 5.64
CA SER A 47 4.93 3.98 5.07
C SER A 47 5.26 4.42 3.65
N SER A 48 4.41 4.06 2.69
CA SER A 48 4.57 4.44 1.29
C SER A 48 3.28 5.02 0.72
N PHE A 49 3.40 6.05 -0.11
CA PHE A 49 2.26 6.66 -0.79
C PHE A 49 1.79 5.78 -1.95
N ILE A 50 0.48 5.51 -2.01
CA ILE A 50 -0.18 4.87 -3.15
C ILE A 50 -0.72 5.98 -4.07
N SER A 51 -0.23 6.03 -5.31
CA SER A 51 -0.74 6.97 -6.32
C SER A 51 -2.19 6.65 -6.70
N VAL A 52 -2.91 7.63 -7.26
CA VAL A 52 -4.28 7.41 -7.74
C VAL A 52 -4.31 6.27 -8.75
N GLU A 53 -3.40 6.30 -9.72
CA GLU A 53 -3.23 5.25 -10.72
C GLU A 53 -3.01 3.86 -10.11
N ALA A 54 -2.05 3.73 -9.18
CA ALA A 54 -1.81 2.45 -8.50
C ALA A 54 -3.05 2.00 -7.71
N SER A 55 -3.75 2.94 -7.05
CA SER A 55 -4.97 2.63 -6.30
C SER A 55 -6.10 2.12 -7.20
N ASP A 56 -6.26 2.67 -8.41
CA ASP A 56 -7.28 2.24 -9.35
C ASP A 56 -6.91 0.89 -9.97
N LYS A 57 -5.61 0.67 -10.26
CA LYS A 57 -5.10 -0.62 -10.74
C LYS A 57 -5.24 -1.74 -9.72
N ILE A 58 -5.00 -1.49 -8.43
CA ILE A 58 -5.18 -2.49 -7.36
C ILE A 58 -6.62 -3.04 -7.38
N LEU A 59 -7.63 -2.17 -7.55
CA LEU A 59 -9.04 -2.56 -7.53
C LEU A 59 -9.45 -3.46 -8.71
N GLN A 60 -8.65 -3.49 -9.77
CA GLN A 60 -8.94 -4.26 -10.99
C GLN A 60 -7.99 -5.45 -11.16
N ALA A 61 -6.91 -5.50 -10.39
CA ALA A 61 -5.85 -6.49 -10.53
C ALA A 61 -6.37 -7.90 -10.25
N LYS A 62 -6.02 -8.85 -11.12
CA LYS A 62 -6.25 -10.28 -10.92
C LYS A 62 -5.09 -10.91 -10.15
N GLU A 63 -3.90 -10.40 -10.39
CA GLU A 63 -2.67 -10.81 -9.73
C GLU A 63 -2.01 -9.62 -9.05
N ILE A 64 -1.71 -9.76 -7.75
CA ILE A 64 -0.98 -8.76 -6.97
C ILE A 64 0.23 -9.43 -6.33
N ILE A 65 1.43 -8.97 -6.68
CA ILE A 65 2.67 -9.31 -5.97
C ILE A 65 3.09 -8.11 -5.15
N PHE A 66 3.20 -8.29 -3.83
CA PHE A 66 3.89 -7.35 -2.96
C PHE A 66 5.38 -7.61 -3.00
N SER A 67 6.18 -6.56 -3.11
CA SER A 67 7.62 -6.66 -3.12
C SER A 67 8.23 -5.71 -2.11
N PHE A 68 9.00 -6.26 -1.18
CA PHE A 68 9.79 -5.50 -0.22
C PHE A 68 11.27 -5.58 -0.61
N SER A 69 11.94 -4.44 -0.66
CA SER A 69 13.39 -4.36 -0.91
C SER A 69 14.12 -3.81 0.30
N SER A 70 15.13 -4.54 0.76
CA SER A 70 16.17 -4.08 1.69
C SER A 70 17.49 -3.85 0.93
N ARG A 71 18.53 -3.41 1.64
CA ARG A 71 19.89 -3.30 1.06
C ARG A 71 20.45 -4.62 0.54
N GLU A 72 20.01 -5.74 1.10
CA GLU A 72 20.60 -7.04 0.80
C GLU A 72 19.80 -7.79 -0.27
N LYS A 73 18.47 -7.68 -0.25
CA LYS A 73 17.59 -8.47 -1.12
C LYS A 73 16.24 -7.83 -1.36
N THR A 74 15.58 -8.32 -2.41
CA THR A 74 14.17 -8.08 -2.70
C THR A 74 13.38 -9.36 -2.49
N THR A 75 12.35 -9.31 -1.64
CA THR A 75 11.44 -10.42 -1.39
C THR A 75 10.11 -10.12 -2.06
N ASN A 76 9.61 -11.08 -2.84
CA ASN A 76 8.32 -11.00 -3.53
C ASN A 76 7.34 -11.98 -2.90
N GLN A 77 6.13 -11.50 -2.62
CA GLN A 77 5.02 -12.28 -2.11
C GLN A 77 3.83 -12.12 -3.04
N LEU A 78 3.47 -13.19 -3.74
CA LEU A 78 2.22 -13.27 -4.47
C LEU A 78 1.08 -13.38 -3.46
N LEU A 79 0.10 -12.49 -3.55
CA LEU A 79 -1.12 -12.62 -2.78
C LEU A 79 -1.96 -13.77 -3.32
N SER A 80 -2.50 -14.57 -2.42
CA SER A 80 -3.57 -15.49 -2.74
C SER A 80 -4.83 -14.75 -3.21
N HIS A 81 -5.77 -15.50 -3.78
CA HIS A 81 -7.04 -14.94 -4.25
C HIS A 81 -7.83 -14.27 -3.11
N SER A 82 -7.86 -14.89 -1.92
CA SER A 82 -8.55 -14.34 -0.75
C SER A 82 -7.87 -13.09 -0.20
N GLU A 83 -6.55 -13.04 -0.17
CA GLU A 83 -5.78 -11.85 0.23
C GLU A 83 -5.98 -10.70 -0.76
N THR A 84 -5.99 -11.00 -2.07
CA THR A 84 -6.28 -10.02 -3.13
C THR A 84 -7.66 -9.43 -2.95
N ALA A 85 -8.70 -10.28 -2.81
CA ALA A 85 -10.07 -9.83 -2.59
C ALA A 85 -10.22 -8.98 -1.32
N LYS A 86 -9.58 -9.40 -0.21
CA LYS A 86 -9.57 -8.65 1.04
C LYS A 86 -8.90 -7.28 0.88
N PHE A 87 -7.75 -7.23 0.22
CA PHE A 87 -7.03 -5.97 -0.01
C PHE A 87 -7.85 -5.00 -0.87
N GLN A 88 -8.48 -5.49 -1.92
CA GLN A 88 -9.38 -4.72 -2.79
C GLN A 88 -10.61 -4.20 -2.03
N LEU A 89 -11.23 -5.03 -1.19
CA LEU A 89 -12.36 -4.63 -0.37
C LEU A 89 -11.97 -3.51 0.59
N LEU A 90 -10.85 -3.65 1.32
CA LEU A 90 -10.35 -2.63 2.25
C LEU A 90 -10.07 -1.30 1.53
N LEU A 91 -9.42 -1.35 0.36
CA LEU A 91 -9.13 -0.16 -0.44
C LEU A 91 -10.42 0.51 -0.96
N LYS A 92 -11.39 -0.29 -1.42
CA LYS A 92 -12.69 0.21 -1.89
C LYS A 92 -13.44 0.91 -0.77
N THR A 93 -13.57 0.26 0.40
CA THR A 93 -14.23 0.83 1.57
C THR A 93 -13.55 2.12 2.04
N LEU A 94 -12.21 2.15 2.07
CA LEU A 94 -11.46 3.35 2.41
C LEU A 94 -11.77 4.50 1.43
N LYS A 95 -11.76 4.24 0.12
CA LYS A 95 -12.07 5.25 -0.90
C LYS A 95 -13.51 5.77 -0.77
N GLU A 96 -14.47 4.89 -0.48
CA GLU A 96 -15.86 5.26 -0.25
C GLU A 96 -16.02 6.15 0.99
N GLN A 97 -15.39 5.79 2.12
CA GLN A 97 -15.40 6.59 3.35
C GLN A 97 -14.77 7.97 3.14
N LEU A 98 -13.61 8.01 2.47
CA LEU A 98 -12.94 9.25 2.11
C LEU A 98 -13.84 10.13 1.22
N ASN A 99 -14.55 9.55 0.25
CA ASN A 99 -15.46 10.29 -0.61
C ASN A 99 -16.68 10.83 0.17
N ALA A 100 -17.28 10.02 1.03
CA ALA A 100 -18.42 10.40 1.88
C ALA A 100 -18.07 11.56 2.81
N GLN A 101 -16.90 11.52 3.44
CA GLN A 101 -16.42 12.62 4.30
C GLN A 101 -16.31 13.94 3.53
N THR A 102 -16.00 13.92 2.23
CA THR A 102 -15.94 15.18 1.44
C THR A 102 -17.31 15.73 1.16
N LYS A 103 -18.30 14.87 0.91
CA LYS A 103 -19.68 15.32 0.74
C LYS A 103 -20.21 15.97 2.03
N LEU A 104 -19.91 15.39 3.19
CA LEU A 104 -20.30 15.96 4.49
C LEU A 104 -19.64 17.31 4.78
N ASN A 105 -18.34 17.46 4.54
CA ASN A 105 -17.63 18.73 4.75
C ASN A 105 -18.05 19.83 3.76
N ILE A 106 -18.65 19.50 2.62
CA ILE A 106 -19.23 20.49 1.70
C ILE A 106 -20.60 20.98 2.22
N LEU A 107 -21.35 20.10 2.89
CA LEU A 107 -22.70 20.38 3.39
C LEU A 107 -22.72 21.07 4.77
N ASN A 108 -21.64 20.94 5.54
CA ASN A 108 -21.41 21.64 6.82
C ASN A 108 -20.06 22.37 6.79
N PRO A 109 -19.98 23.58 6.22
CA PRO A 109 -18.76 24.39 6.24
C PRO A 109 -18.41 24.91 7.64
#